data_AF-A0A352KAX1-F1
#
_entry.id   AF-A0A352KAX1-F1
#
_cell.length_a   1.000
_cell.length_b   1.000
_cell.length_c   1.000
_cell.angle_alpha   90.00
_cell.angle_beta   90.00
_cell.angle_gamma   90.00
#
_symmetry.space_group_name_H-M   'P 1'
#
loop_
_entity.id
_entity.type
_entity.pdbx_description
1 polymer ?
#
loop_
_entity_poly.entity_id
_entity_poly.type
_entity_poly.pdbx_seq_one_letter_code
_entity_poly.pdbx_strand_id
1 'polypeptide(L)' 'KIVFDFDDPMGESSCVACGECVQACPTGALMPANLLDEAGRGDRAADRVVASVCPYCGVGCQINYHIR' A
#
# COMPACT_ATOMS: atom_id res chain seq x y z
N LYS A 1 8.15 13.18 -7.43
CA LYS A 1 7.50 13.78 -6.24
C LYS A 1 6.01 13.47 -6.36
N ILE A 2 5.40 12.90 -5.32
CA ILE A 2 3.95 12.72 -5.28
C ILE A 2 3.35 14.08 -4.90
N VAL A 3 2.35 14.54 -5.65
CA VAL A 3 1.64 15.82 -5.43
C VAL A 3 0.14 15.56 -5.48
N PHE A 4 -0.62 16.31 -4.68
CA PHE A 4 -2.07 16.26 -4.67
C PHE A 4 -2.58 17.63 -5.14
N ASP A 5 -3.53 17.63 -6.08
CA ASP A 5 -4.04 18.85 -6.73
C ASP A 5 -2.94 19.86 -7.09
N PHE A 6 -2.91 21.03 -6.45
CA PHE A 6 -1.88 22.07 -6.62
C PHE A 6 -0.86 22.09 -5.47
N ASP A 7 -0.36 20.91 -5.08
CA ASP A 7 0.57 20.69 -3.95
C ASP A 7 -0.08 20.86 -2.56
N ASP A 8 -1.41 20.64 -2.50
CA ASP A 8 -2.16 20.67 -1.25
C ASP A 8 -1.80 19.46 -0.35
N PRO A 9 -1.89 19.61 0.99
CA PRO A 9 -1.68 18.50 1.90
C PRO A 9 -2.65 17.33 1.69
N MET A 10 -2.15 16.11 1.90
CA MET A 10 -2.96 14.89 1.90
C MET A 10 -3.99 14.96 3.05
N GLY A 11 -5.27 15.09 2.70
CA GLY A 11 -6.38 15.29 3.64
C GLY A 11 -7.16 16.60 3.40
N GLU A 12 -6.52 17.58 2.77
CA GLU A 12 -7.16 18.84 2.34
C GLU A 12 -7.38 18.90 0.81
N SER A 13 -6.77 17.96 0.08
CA SER A 13 -6.97 17.76 -1.37
C SER A 13 -8.31 17.09 -1.72
N SER A 14 -8.69 17.16 -3.00
CA SER A 14 -9.78 16.43 -3.67
C SER A 14 -9.56 14.91 -3.81
N CYS A 15 -8.52 14.36 -3.17
CA CYS A 15 -8.13 12.95 -3.25
C CYS A 15 -9.27 12.00 -2.85
N VAL A 16 -9.47 10.96 -3.67
CA VAL A 16 -10.49 9.91 -3.45
C VAL A 16 -9.95 8.64 -2.79
N ALA A 17 -8.73 8.70 -2.27
CA ALA A 17 -8.05 7.57 -1.60
C ALA A 17 -7.92 6.29 -2.46
N CYS A 18 -7.63 6.42 -3.77
CA CYS A 18 -7.45 5.27 -4.66
C CYS A 18 -6.17 4.44 -4.40
N GLY A 19 -5.20 4.97 -3.64
CA GLY A 19 -4.02 4.23 -3.21
C GLY A 19 -2.85 4.19 -4.21
N GLU A 20 -2.95 4.83 -5.37
CA GLU A 20 -1.84 4.83 -6.35
C GLU A 20 -0.57 5.49 -5.78
N CYS A 21 -0.73 6.55 -4.99
CA CYS A 21 0.38 7.24 -4.35
C CYS A 21 1.15 6.36 -3.36
N VAL A 22 0.49 5.44 -2.64
CA VAL A 22 1.18 4.53 -1.71
C VAL A 22 1.93 3.43 -2.45
N GLN A 23 1.45 3.00 -3.63
CA GLN A 23 2.14 2.01 -4.47
C GLN A 23 3.38 2.60 -5.15
N ALA A 24 3.28 3.84 -5.62
CA ALA A 24 4.38 4.54 -6.28
C ALA A 24 5.41 5.13 -5.29
N CYS A 25 5.16 5.10 -3.98
CA CYS A 25 6.00 5.75 -2.98
C CYS A 25 7.36 5.03 -2.82
N PRO A 26 8.49 5.64 -3.24
CA PRO A 26 9.78 4.95 -3.24
C PRO A 26 10.44 4.88 -1.86
N THR A 27 10.06 5.76 -0.94
CA THR A 27 10.65 5.86 0.41
C THR A 27 9.80 5.17 1.48
N GLY A 28 8.56 4.79 1.14
CA GLY A 28 7.59 4.29 2.12
C GLY A 28 7.11 5.36 3.11
N ALA A 29 7.21 6.65 2.77
CA ALA A 29 6.60 7.75 3.53
C ALA A 29 5.07 7.69 3.50
N LEU A 30 4.50 7.10 2.46
CA LEU A 30 3.07 6.80 2.33
C LEU A 30 2.88 5.28 2.40
N MET A 31 1.87 4.84 3.15
CA MET A 31 1.55 3.43 3.36
C MET A 31 0.03 3.25 3.49
N PRO A 32 -0.54 2.09 3.09
CA PRO A 32 -1.91 1.75 3.42
C PRO A 32 -2.20 1.87 4.92
N ALA A 33 -3.29 2.54 5.28
CA ALA A 33 -3.62 2.81 6.68
C ALA A 33 -3.82 1.54 7.51
N ASN A 34 -4.31 0.46 6.90
CA ASN A 34 -4.50 -0.84 7.56
C ASN A 34 -3.18 -1.58 7.89
N LEU A 35 -2.04 -1.07 7.45
CA LEU A 35 -0.71 -1.61 7.76
C LEU A 35 0.03 -0.77 8.80
N LEU A 36 -0.61 0.26 9.39
CA LEU A 36 -0.02 1.09 10.43
C LEU A 36 -0.45 0.59 11.82
N ASP A 37 0.48 0.62 12.79
CA ASP A 37 0.16 0.45 14.21
C ASP A 37 -0.55 1.70 14.78
N GLU A 38 -1.00 1.64 16.03
CA GLU A 38 -1.66 2.79 16.70
C GLU A 38 -0.74 4.02 16.83
N ALA A 39 0.57 3.83 16.76
CA ALA A 39 1.58 4.89 16.77
C ALA A 39 1.91 5.42 15.36
N GLY A 40 1.19 4.97 14.32
CA GLY A 40 1.39 5.38 12.93
C GLY A 40 2.67 4.83 12.29
N ARG A 41 3.28 3.78 12.85
CA ARG A 41 4.46 3.11 12.31
C ARG A 41 4.02 1.92 11.46
N GLY A 42 4.68 1.73 10.32
CA GLY A 42 4.41 0.60 9.44
C GLY A 42 4.70 -0.73 10.11
N ASP A 43 3.65 -1.49 10.38
CA ASP A 43 3.72 -2.83 10.95
C ASP A 43 3.89 -3.85 9.81
N ARG A 44 5.13 -3.96 9.34
CA ARG A 44 5.52 -4.78 8.19
C ARG A 44 5.69 -6.26 8.53
N ALA A 45 5.48 -6.67 9.78
CA ALA A 45 5.65 -8.05 10.18
C ALA A 45 4.44 -8.87 9.73
N ALA A 46 4.66 -9.77 8.78
CA ALA A 46 3.76 -10.88 8.52
C ALA A 46 4.19 -12.06 9.39
N ASP A 47 3.25 -12.81 9.94
CA ASP A 47 3.54 -14.02 10.70
C ASP A 47 4.07 -15.13 9.79
N ARG A 48 3.57 -15.17 8.54
CA ARG A 48 4.09 -16.06 7.50
C ARG A 48 3.95 -15.47 6.11
N VAL A 49 4.87 -15.84 5.23
CA VAL A 49 4.82 -15.55 3.79
C VAL A 49 4.63 -16.84 3.02
N VAL A 50 3.63 -16.88 2.13
CA VAL A 50 3.32 -18.05 1.29
C VAL A 50 3.40 -17.65 -0.18
N ALA A 51 4.32 -18.26 -0.93
CA ALA A 51 4.38 -18.12 -2.38
C ALA A 51 3.18 -18.83 -3.02
N SER A 52 2.50 -18.17 -3.94
CA SER A 52 1.29 -18.68 -4.59
C SER A 52 1.10 -18.09 -5.99
N VAL A 53 0.02 -18.52 -6.64
CA VAL A 53 -0.40 -18.05 -7.96
C VAL A 53 -1.68 -17.22 -7.80
N CYS A 54 -1.74 -16.07 -8.47
CA CYS A 54 -2.91 -15.21 -8.46
C CYS A 54 -4.14 -15.94 -9.06
N PRO A 55 -5.21 -16.20 -8.29
CA PRO A 55 -6.38 -16.91 -8.79
C PRO A 55 -7.33 -16.01 -9.61
N TYR A 56 -7.06 -14.70 -9.66
CA TYR A 56 -7.95 -13.73 -10.29
C TYR A 56 -7.92 -13.79 -11.81
N CYS A 57 -6.73 -13.96 -12.39
CA CYS A 57 -6.54 -14.01 -13.83
C CYS A 57 -5.72 -15.26 -14.20
N GLY A 58 -6.20 -16.03 -15.18
CA GLY A 58 -5.63 -17.33 -15.57
C GLY A 58 -4.21 -17.28 -16.18
N VAL A 59 -3.56 -16.12 -16.15
CA VAL A 59 -2.18 -15.91 -16.62
C VAL A 59 -1.12 -16.46 -15.64
N GLY A 60 -1.52 -16.76 -14.41
CA GLY A 60 -0.64 -17.44 -13.45
C GLY A 60 0.45 -16.57 -12.82
N CYS A 61 0.18 -15.28 -12.59
CA CYS A 61 1.13 -14.38 -11.91
C CYS A 61 1.57 -14.95 -10.56
N GLN A 62 2.89 -15.01 -10.33
CA GLN A 62 3.47 -15.41 -9.04
C GLN A 62 3.33 -14.26 -8.05
N ILE A 63 2.81 -14.57 -6.86
CA ILE A 63 2.58 -13.59 -5.78
C ILE A 63 2.98 -14.19 -4.43
N ASN A 64 3.22 -13.30 -3.46
CA ASN A 64 3.44 -13.68 -2.07
C ASN A 64 2.26 -13.22 -1.22
N TYR A 65 1.61 -14.15 -0.53
CA TYR A 65 0.62 -13.83 0.49
C TYR A 65 1.31 -13.60 1.82
N HIS A 66 1.15 -12.40 2.36
CA HIS A 66 1.60 -12.01 3.69
C HIS A 66 0.43 -12.20 4.65
N ILE A 67 0.47 -13.27 5.46
CA ILE A 67 -0.59 -13.60 6.40
C ILE A 67 -0.19 -13.24 7.82
N ARG A 68 -1.19 -12.82 8.60
CA ARG A 68 -1.19 -12.80 10.05
C ARG A 68 -2.12 -13.91 10.52
#